data_AF-A0A1M7JKW3-F1
#
_entry.id   AF-A0A1M7JKW3-F1
#
_cell.length_a   1.000
_cell.length_b   1.000
_cell.length_c   1.000
_cell.angle_alpha   90.00
_cell.angle_beta   90.00
_cell.angle_gamma   90.00
#
_symmetry.space_group_name_H-M   'P 1'
#
loop_
_entity.id
_entity.type
_entity.pdbx_description
1 polymer ?
#
loop_
_entity_poly.entity_id
_entity_poly.type
_entity_poly.pdbx_seq_one_letter_code
_entity_poly.pdbx_strand_id
1 'polypeptide(L)'
;MNFIKKSLILLAAATAFSCSDNDADSKAIEKIQTFYSKHIFGNEFANDSVIATYCTKNLAQELSKAYDDEFSDGGGYAVWKFRSNAQDGEDIHEVEKIEPLGNGKYLVHYNDMGNKGTHTITIVQQDGEIFFDKLD
;
A
#
# COMPACT_ATOMS: atom_id res chain seq x y z
N MET A 1 -39.21 -56.12 -17.83
CA MET A 1 -39.46 -55.02 -16.87
C MET A 1 -38.12 -54.36 -16.58
N ASN A 2 -38.00 -53.06 -16.83
CA ASN A 2 -36.76 -52.32 -17.07
C ASN A 2 -35.84 -52.19 -15.85
N PHE A 3 -34.55 -52.43 -16.08
CA PHE A 3 -33.45 -51.91 -15.28
C PHE A 3 -33.18 -50.46 -15.70
N ILE A 4 -33.26 -49.50 -14.78
CA ILE A 4 -32.69 -48.17 -14.99
C ILE A 4 -31.80 -47.84 -13.79
N LYS A 5 -30.49 -47.84 -14.05
CA LYS A 5 -29.46 -47.43 -13.11
C LYS A 5 -29.40 -45.90 -13.02
N LYS A 6 -29.08 -45.45 -11.81
CA LYS A 6 -28.85 -44.07 -11.33
C LYS A 6 -28.06 -43.18 -12.30
N SER A 7 -28.45 -41.91 -12.34
CA SER A 7 -27.48 -40.80 -12.40
C SER A 7 -28.04 -39.59 -11.66
N LEU A 8 -27.50 -39.39 -10.45
CA LEU A 8 -27.66 -38.18 -9.67
C LEU A 8 -26.57 -37.23 -10.17
N ILE A 9 -26.94 -36.23 -10.97
CA ILE A 9 -26.01 -35.17 -11.38
C ILE A 9 -25.84 -34.27 -10.16
N LEU A 10 -24.71 -34.44 -9.48
CA LEU A 10 -24.24 -33.51 -8.46
C LEU A 10 -23.64 -32.31 -9.22
N LEU A 11 -24.36 -31.18 -9.24
CA LEU A 11 -23.78 -29.94 -9.72
C LEU A 11 -22.82 -29.44 -8.64
N ALA A 12 -21.54 -29.80 -8.77
CA ALA A 12 -20.50 -29.13 -8.01
C ALA A 12 -20.44 -27.68 -8.52
N ALA A 13 -20.92 -26.73 -7.71
CA ALA A 13 -20.52 -25.35 -7.86
C ALA A 13 -19.01 -25.32 -7.63
N ALA A 14 -18.24 -25.16 -8.71
CA ALA A 14 -16.86 -24.74 -8.60
C ALA A 14 -16.89 -23.32 -8.04
N THR A 15 -16.83 -23.19 -6.72
CA THR A 15 -16.28 -21.99 -6.10
C THR A 15 -14.86 -21.89 -6.60
N ALA A 16 -14.65 -21.06 -7.62
CA ALA A 16 -13.33 -20.59 -7.97
C ALA A 16 -12.68 -20.07 -6.69
N PHE A 17 -11.53 -20.65 -6.35
CA PHE A 17 -10.74 -20.33 -5.19
C PHE A 17 -10.26 -18.88 -5.30
N SER A 18 -11.02 -17.93 -4.75
CA SER A 18 -10.63 -16.52 -4.59
C SER A 18 -9.68 -16.34 -3.40
N CYS A 19 -8.61 -17.14 -3.35
CA CYS A 19 -7.60 -17.04 -2.29
C CYS A 19 -6.37 -16.24 -2.75
N SER A 20 -6.20 -16.05 -4.07
CA SER A 20 -5.07 -15.31 -4.65
C SER A 20 -5.10 -13.82 -4.26
N ASP A 21 -6.25 -13.17 -4.41
CA ASP A 21 -6.35 -11.73 -4.20
C ASP A 21 -6.30 -11.37 -2.70
N ASN A 22 -6.95 -12.17 -1.85
CA ASN A 22 -6.95 -11.94 -0.41
C ASN A 22 -5.55 -12.03 0.23
N ASP A 23 -4.68 -12.94 -0.24
CA ASP A 23 -3.31 -13.07 0.28
C ASP A 23 -2.40 -11.93 -0.23
N ALA A 24 -2.50 -11.59 -1.51
CA ALA A 24 -1.76 -10.47 -2.10
C ALA A 24 -2.15 -9.13 -1.47
N ASP A 25 -3.46 -8.89 -1.28
CA ASP A 25 -3.98 -7.70 -0.62
C ASP A 25 -3.54 -7.65 0.84
N SER A 26 -3.59 -8.77 1.57
CA SER A 26 -3.14 -8.81 2.97
C SER A 26 -1.66 -8.42 3.08
N LYS A 27 -0.80 -8.94 2.20
CA LYS A 27 0.63 -8.60 2.17
C LYS A 27 0.89 -7.15 1.77
N ALA A 28 0.14 -6.61 0.81
CA ALA A 28 0.25 -5.21 0.42
C ALA A 28 -0.18 -4.29 1.56
N ILE A 29 -1.31 -4.59 2.21
CA ILE A 29 -1.82 -3.86 3.37
C ILE A 29 -0.80 -3.89 4.51
N GLU A 30 -0.24 -5.07 4.83
CA GLU A 30 0.80 -5.19 5.87
C GLU A 30 2.04 -4.35 5.53
N LYS A 31 2.48 -4.37 4.27
CA LYS A 31 3.63 -3.59 3.83
C LYS A 31 3.38 -2.08 3.90
N ILE A 32 2.20 -1.61 3.49
CA ILE A 32 1.77 -0.21 3.60
C ILE A 32 1.70 0.19 5.09
N GLN A 33 1.03 -0.59 5.92
CA GLN A 33 0.90 -0.33 7.36
C GLN A 33 2.27 -0.25 8.05
N THR A 34 3.19 -1.15 7.68
CA THR A 34 4.56 -1.16 8.23
C THR A 34 5.34 0.07 7.81
N PHE A 35 5.25 0.48 6.53
CA PHE A 35 5.91 1.69 6.06
C PHE A 35 5.41 2.93 6.79
N TYR A 36 4.10 3.07 6.92
CA TYR A 36 3.50 4.20 7.61
C TYR A 36 3.88 4.25 9.09
N SER A 37 3.72 3.13 9.82
CA SER A 37 3.97 3.09 11.26
C SER A 37 5.44 3.29 11.64
N LYS A 38 6.38 2.87 10.79
CA LYS A 38 7.82 3.01 11.08
C LYS A 38 8.43 4.29 10.56
N HIS A 39 8.10 4.67 9.33
CA HIS A 39 8.84 5.68 8.58
C HIS A 39 8.06 6.98 8.34
N ILE A 40 6.73 6.91 8.21
CA ILE A 40 5.93 8.11 7.97
C ILE A 40 5.51 8.75 9.29
N PHE A 41 4.96 7.95 10.21
CA PHE A 41 4.50 8.37 11.54
C PHE A 41 5.41 7.91 12.68
N GLY A 42 6.36 7.01 12.37
CA GLY A 42 7.36 6.57 13.33
C GLY A 42 8.64 7.42 13.30
N ASN A 43 9.66 6.92 13.99
CA ASN A 43 10.94 7.61 14.17
C ASN A 43 12.07 7.03 13.28
N GLU A 44 11.78 6.05 12.43
CA GLU A 44 12.79 5.42 11.57
C GLU A 44 12.96 6.19 10.26
N PHE A 45 14.17 6.69 9.99
CA PHE A 45 14.45 7.41 8.75
C PHE A 45 14.25 6.57 7.49
N ALA A 46 13.51 7.11 6.52
CA ALA A 46 13.37 6.55 5.17
C ALA A 46 14.61 6.83 4.31
N ASN A 47 15.73 6.18 4.65
CA ASN A 47 16.98 6.27 3.89
C ASN A 47 16.90 5.51 2.55
N ASP A 48 17.97 5.58 1.74
CA ASP A 48 18.07 4.90 0.44
C ASP A 48 17.70 3.42 0.48
N SER A 49 18.14 2.68 1.51
CA SER A 49 17.86 1.24 1.64
C SER A 49 16.39 0.99 1.93
N VAL A 50 15.76 1.83 2.75
CA VAL A 50 14.32 1.76 3.03
C VAL A 50 13.54 2.09 1.76
N ILE A 51 13.86 3.19 1.09
CA ILE A 51 13.18 3.57 -0.15
C ILE A 51 13.32 2.49 -1.21
N ALA A 52 14.49 1.88 -1.37
CA ALA A 52 14.69 0.76 -2.28
C ALA A 52 13.91 -0.52 -1.89
N THR A 53 13.58 -0.69 -0.61
CA THR A 53 12.78 -1.82 -0.10
C THR A 53 11.29 -1.63 -0.35
N TYR A 54 10.81 -0.39 -0.34
CA TYR A 54 9.38 -0.08 -0.41
C TYR A 54 8.93 0.48 -1.75
N CYS A 55 9.74 1.28 -2.42
CA CYS A 55 9.35 2.03 -3.62
C CYS A 55 9.99 1.45 -4.88
N THR A 56 9.30 1.56 -6.01
CA THR A 56 9.95 1.38 -7.31
C THR A 56 10.97 2.49 -7.55
N LYS A 57 11.89 2.28 -8.49
CA LYS A 57 12.85 3.32 -8.90
C LYS A 57 12.14 4.59 -9.37
N ASN A 58 10.98 4.46 -10.02
CA ASN A 58 10.22 5.60 -10.52
C ASN A 58 9.69 6.44 -9.36
N LEU A 59 8.99 5.82 -8.40
CA LEU A 59 8.49 6.55 -7.23
C LEU A 59 9.63 7.14 -6.39
N ALA A 60 10.73 6.41 -6.21
CA ALA A 60 11.91 6.92 -5.51
C ALA A 60 12.47 8.19 -6.19
N GLN A 61 12.54 8.20 -7.52
CA GLN A 61 12.98 9.38 -8.28
C GLN A 61 12.00 10.55 -8.16
N GLU A 62 10.69 10.31 -8.16
CA GLU A 62 9.68 11.35 -7.95
C GLU A 62 9.80 11.98 -6.56
N LEU A 63 9.97 11.15 -5.52
CA LEU A 63 10.17 11.61 -4.16
C LEU A 63 11.49 12.38 -3.99
N SER A 64 12.57 11.90 -4.59
CA SER A 64 13.88 12.57 -4.55
C SER A 64 13.81 13.91 -5.29
N LYS A 65 13.21 13.95 -6.47
CA LYS A 65 13.01 15.21 -7.20
C LYS A 65 12.19 16.22 -6.40
N ALA A 66 11.09 15.77 -5.79
CA ALA A 66 10.28 16.66 -4.98
C ALA A 66 11.02 17.19 -3.74
N TYR A 67 11.94 16.40 -3.19
CA TYR A 67 12.82 16.85 -2.11
C TYR A 67 13.75 17.96 -2.62
N ASP A 68 14.44 17.72 -3.73
CA ASP A 68 15.39 18.68 -4.33
C ASP A 68 14.71 19.98 -4.81
N ASP A 69 13.43 19.92 -5.18
CA ASP A 69 12.64 21.10 -5.57
C ASP A 69 12.33 22.01 -4.35
N GLU A 70 12.31 21.46 -3.13
CA GLU A 70 12.04 22.21 -1.89
C GLU A 70 13.32 22.54 -1.10
N PHE A 71 14.36 21.68 -1.18
CA PHE A 71 15.58 21.79 -0.40
C PHE A 71 16.84 21.75 -1.27
N SER A 72 17.78 22.65 -1.00
CA SER A 72 19.02 22.80 -1.78
C SER A 72 20.18 21.92 -1.32
N ASP A 73 20.03 21.19 -0.21
CA ASP A 73 21.04 20.28 0.34
C ASP A 73 21.07 18.93 -0.41
N GLY A 74 19.95 18.54 -1.00
CA GLY A 74 19.78 17.35 -1.82
C GLY A 74 19.95 16.04 -1.04
N GLY A 75 19.75 14.92 -1.73
CA GLY A 75 20.02 13.58 -1.16
C GLY A 75 18.96 13.06 -0.20
N GLY A 76 17.74 13.62 -0.25
CA GLY A 76 16.59 13.16 0.51
C GLY A 76 15.45 12.64 -0.39
N TYR A 77 14.36 12.23 0.26
CA TYR A 77 13.11 11.83 -0.38
C TYR A 77 11.96 12.56 0.29
N ALA A 78 11.04 13.11 -0.50
CA ALA A 78 9.86 13.83 -0.03
C ALA A 78 8.79 12.93 0.61
N VAL A 79 9.16 12.14 1.62
CA VAL A 79 8.25 11.20 2.28
C VAL A 79 7.11 11.89 3.04
N TRP A 80 7.21 13.20 3.28
CA TRP A 80 6.07 14.00 3.76
C TRP A 80 4.89 14.00 2.78
N LYS A 81 5.09 13.66 1.50
CA LYS A 81 3.98 13.50 0.54
C LYS A 81 2.99 12.40 0.93
N PHE A 82 3.39 11.45 1.78
CA PHE A 82 2.48 10.43 2.34
C PHE A 82 1.63 10.92 3.51
N ARG A 83 1.83 12.17 3.95
CA ARG A 83 1.18 12.80 5.10
C ARG A 83 0.15 13.84 4.65
N SER A 84 -0.48 14.49 5.62
CA SER A 84 -1.20 15.73 5.34
C SER A 84 -0.19 16.88 5.17
N ASN A 85 -0.65 18.00 4.60
CA ASN A 85 0.12 19.24 4.57
C ASN A 85 0.03 20.03 5.90
N ALA A 86 -0.56 19.45 6.95
CA ALA A 86 -0.60 20.09 8.25
C ALA A 86 0.82 20.16 8.82
N GLN A 87 1.14 21.25 9.53
CA GLN A 87 2.43 21.43 10.21
C GLN A 87 2.31 21.34 11.72
N ASP A 88 1.12 21.59 12.28
CA ASP A 88 0.81 21.53 13.69
C ASP A 88 -0.57 20.90 13.91
N GLY A 89 -0.79 20.33 15.10
CA GLY A 89 -2.08 19.82 15.53
C GLY A 89 -1.97 18.97 16.80
N GLU A 90 -2.86 17.98 16.92
CA GLU A 90 -2.86 17.03 18.04
C GLU A 90 -1.70 16.02 17.91
N ASP A 91 -1.31 15.37 19.00
CA ASP A 91 -0.27 14.32 18.97
C ASP A 91 -0.88 12.95 18.56
N ILE A 92 -1.46 12.91 17.36
CA ILE A 92 -2.09 11.72 16.78
C ILE A 92 -1.49 11.47 15.39
N HIS A 93 -0.90 10.29 15.21
CA HIS A 93 -0.23 9.90 13.97
C HIS A 93 -0.45 8.41 13.68
N GLU A 94 -1.49 8.09 12.93
CA GLU A 94 -1.85 6.69 12.68
C GLU A 94 -2.54 6.47 11.33
N VAL A 95 -2.44 5.25 10.84
CA VAL A 95 -3.30 4.76 9.76
C VAL A 95 -4.59 4.24 10.39
N GLU A 96 -5.72 4.82 10.00
CA GLU A 96 -7.04 4.42 10.49
C GLU A 96 -7.57 3.20 9.74
N LYS A 97 -7.34 3.14 8.42
CA LYS A 97 -7.84 2.08 7.55
C LYS A 97 -7.07 2.03 6.23
N ILE A 98 -6.92 0.84 5.66
CA ILE A 98 -6.45 0.65 4.29
C ILE A 98 -7.52 -0.12 3.53
N GLU A 99 -8.02 0.46 2.44
CA GLU A 99 -9.06 -0.14 1.60
C GLU A 99 -8.46 -0.61 0.27
N PRO A 100 -8.52 -1.92 -0.06
CA PRO A 100 -8.19 -2.37 -1.41
C PRO A 100 -9.26 -1.87 -2.39
N LEU A 101 -8.82 -1.15 -3.42
CA LEU A 101 -9.68 -0.62 -4.49
C LEU A 101 -9.70 -1.54 -5.72
N GLY A 102 -8.92 -2.63 -5.70
CA GLY A 102 -8.65 -3.48 -6.85
C GLY A 102 -7.56 -2.90 -7.77
N ASN A 103 -7.09 -3.73 -8.71
CA ASN A 103 -6.02 -3.36 -9.65
C ASN A 103 -4.73 -2.85 -8.99
N GLY A 104 -4.37 -3.41 -7.82
CA GLY A 104 -3.16 -3.03 -7.08
C GLY A 104 -3.23 -1.65 -6.43
N LYS A 105 -4.42 -1.06 -6.27
CA LYS A 105 -4.61 0.24 -5.62
C LYS A 105 -5.16 0.10 -4.21
N TYR A 106 -4.64 0.90 -3.29
CA TYR A 106 -5.03 0.91 -1.89
C TYR A 106 -5.26 2.34 -1.41
N LEU A 107 -6.45 2.63 -0.90
CA LEU A 107 -6.77 3.91 -0.26
C LEU A 107 -6.37 3.84 1.21
N VAL A 108 -5.38 4.65 1.59
CA VAL A 108 -4.90 4.75 2.97
C VAL A 108 -5.63 5.92 3.63
N HIS A 109 -6.46 5.62 4.61
CA HIS A 109 -7.04 6.60 5.52
C HIS A 109 -6.12 6.77 6.72
N TYR A 110 -5.76 8.00 7.03
CA TYR A 110 -4.85 8.29 8.14
C TYR A 110 -5.33 9.51 8.93
N ASN A 111 -4.83 9.60 10.16
CA ASN A 111 -4.95 10.76 11.02
C ASN A 111 -3.54 11.32 11.26
N ASP A 112 -3.30 12.52 10.75
CA ASP A 112 -2.03 13.21 10.84
C ASP A 112 -2.20 14.53 11.61
N MET A 113 -1.72 14.52 12.85
CA MET A 113 -1.87 15.61 13.80
C MET A 113 -3.32 16.00 14.11
N GLY A 114 -4.22 15.02 14.18
CA GLY A 114 -5.66 15.26 14.31
C GLY A 114 -6.39 15.55 12.99
N ASN A 115 -5.65 15.64 11.87
CA ASN A 115 -6.23 15.90 10.54
C ASN A 115 -6.40 14.60 9.77
N LYS A 116 -7.66 14.27 9.47
CA LYS A 116 -7.99 13.11 8.62
C LYS A 116 -7.60 13.39 7.18
N GLY A 117 -6.88 12.47 6.57
CA GLY A 117 -6.48 12.53 5.18
C GLY A 117 -6.55 11.18 4.49
N THR A 118 -6.35 11.20 3.17
CA THR A 118 -6.31 9.99 2.35
C THR A 118 -5.27 10.12 1.25
N HIS A 119 -4.57 9.02 0.98
CA HIS A 119 -3.72 8.86 -0.20
C HIS A 119 -4.03 7.54 -0.89
N THR A 120 -3.93 7.51 -2.22
CA THR A 120 -4.00 6.25 -2.96
C THR A 120 -2.59 5.78 -3.29
N ILE A 121 -2.23 4.57 -2.85
CA ILE A 121 -0.99 3.92 -3.23
C ILE A 121 -1.29 2.88 -4.30
N THR A 122 -0.61 3.00 -5.44
CA THR A 122 -0.57 1.93 -6.45
C THR A 122 0.66 1.08 -6.22
N ILE A 123 0.50 -0.25 -6.18
CA ILE A 123 1.60 -1.21 -6.05
C ILE A 123 1.85 -1.96 -7.35
N VAL A 124 3.07 -2.47 -7.48
CA VAL A 124 3.45 -3.47 -8.48
C VAL A 124 4.13 -4.65 -7.80
N GLN A 125 4.00 -5.83 -8.39
CA GLN A 125 4.77 -7.01 -8.00
C GLN A 125 5.91 -7.22 -8.99
N GLN A 126 7.14 -7.30 -8.48
CA GLN A 126 8.36 -7.55 -9.26
C GLN A 126 9.13 -8.66 -8.55
N ASP A 127 9.41 -9.75 -9.27
CA ASP A 127 10.15 -10.91 -8.74
C ASP A 127 9.60 -11.50 -7.42
N GLY A 128 8.28 -11.40 -7.22
CA GLY A 128 7.59 -11.88 -6.02
C GLY A 128 7.57 -10.89 -4.85
N GLU A 129 8.17 -9.71 -5.01
CA GLU A 129 8.15 -8.63 -4.03
C GLU A 129 7.17 -7.52 -4.42
N ILE A 130 6.55 -6.89 -3.42
CA ILE A 130 5.61 -5.77 -3.59
C ILE A 130 6.38 -4.46 -3.46
N PHE A 131 6.18 -3.54 -4.40
CA PHE A 131 6.71 -2.18 -4.37
C PHE A 131 5.59 -1.15 -4.57
N PHE A 132 5.71 -0.01 -3.93
CA PHE A 132 4.89 1.17 -4.17
C PHE A 132 5.39 1.84 -5.45
N ASP A 133 4.52 1.97 -6.44
CA ASP A 133 4.87 2.52 -7.74
C ASP A 133 4.38 3.95 -7.93
N LYS A 134 3.25 4.30 -7.31
CA LYS A 134 2.66 5.65 -7.41
C LYS A 134 1.96 6.04 -6.12
N LEU A 135 1.95 7.34 -5.88
CA LEU A 135 1.24 8.01 -4.80
C LEU A 135 0.36 9.11 -5.41
N ASP A 136 -0.96 8.97 -5.28
CA ASP A 136 -1.98 9.88 -5.80
C ASP A 136 -2.81 10.53 -4.68
#